data_AF-A0A915PZI6-F1
#
_entry.id   AF-A0A915PZI6-F1
#
_cell.length_a   1.000
_cell.length_b   1.000
_cell.length_c   1.000
_cell.angle_alpha   90.00
_cell.angle_beta   90.00
_cell.angle_gamma   90.00
#
_symmetry.space_group_name_H-M   'P 1'
#
loop_
_entity.id
_entity.type
_entity.pdbx_description
1 polymer ?
#
loop_
_entity_poly.entity_id
_entity_poly.type
_entity_poly.pdbx_seq_one_letter_code
_entity_poly.pdbx_strand_id
1 'polypeptide(L)'
;MPMLLRNYASVGSKIFPEKEDKGFIDLNTEKLCTHVCVNYLIEGGEDPKILPDANYPGWLFELKLGRRKELEDLDPDTDGWLYWRAYRLRQLRQIRRIEKLKQRYISLQDSPTMRRSGYRGKKTSLYEI
;
A
#
# COMPACT_ATOMS: atom_id res chain seq x y z
N MET A 1 33.29 2.85 39.94
CA MET A 1 32.88 2.55 38.55
C MET A 1 31.49 1.92 38.59
N PRO A 2 30.40 2.69 38.40
CA PRO A 2 29.06 2.12 38.41
C PRO A 2 28.80 1.39 37.08
N MET A 3 28.57 0.09 37.17
CA MET A 3 28.18 -0.75 36.03
C MET A 3 26.74 -0.39 35.66
N LEU A 4 26.54 0.20 34.48
CA LEU A 4 25.20 0.41 33.91
C LEU A 4 24.59 -0.95 33.57
N LEU A 5 23.68 -1.42 34.41
CA LEU A 5 22.87 -2.60 34.14
C LEU A 5 22.00 -2.32 32.91
N ARG A 6 22.32 -2.98 31.79
CA ARG A 6 21.59 -2.83 30.53
C ARG A 6 20.29 -3.62 30.66
N ASN A 7 19.19 -2.90 30.93
CA ASN A 7 17.86 -3.49 30.96
C ASN A 7 17.49 -4.05 29.58
N TYR A 8 17.50 -5.37 29.45
CA TYR A 8 16.88 -6.07 28.34
C TYR A 8 15.37 -6.00 28.57
N ALA A 9 14.70 -5.06 27.93
CA ALA A 9 13.25 -5.15 27.80
C ALA A 9 12.97 -6.41 26.97
N SER A 10 12.52 -7.48 27.64
CA SER A 10 11.79 -8.56 26.97
C SER A 10 10.68 -7.89 26.18
N VAL A 11 10.75 -7.97 24.85
CA VAL A 11 9.65 -7.55 23.99
C VAL A 11 8.55 -8.57 24.28
N GLY A 12 7.72 -8.27 25.29
CA GLY A 12 6.57 -9.07 25.64
C GLY A 12 5.81 -9.30 24.36
N SER A 13 5.76 -10.57 23.93
CA SER A 13 4.99 -10.99 22.77
C SER A 13 3.57 -10.49 23.00
N LYS A 14 3.18 -9.44 22.26
CA LYS A 14 1.78 -8.99 22.26
C LYS A 14 0.98 -10.21 21.85
N ILE A 15 0.25 -10.78 22.81
CA ILE A 15 -0.76 -11.80 22.55
C ILE A 15 -1.83 -11.06 21.77
N PHE A 16 -1.75 -11.10 20.45
CA PHE A 16 -2.85 -10.69 19.61
C PHE A 16 -3.95 -11.71 19.84
N PRO A 17 -5.20 -11.30 20.12
CA PRO A 17 -6.31 -12.24 20.10
C PRO A 17 -6.30 -12.91 18.72
N GLU A 18 -6.27 -14.24 18.70
CA GLU A 18 -6.39 -15.01 17.47
C GLU A 18 -7.76 -14.66 16.88
N LYS A 19 -7.75 -13.91 15.77
CA LYS A 19 -8.98 -13.54 15.09
C LYS A 19 -9.45 -14.79 14.38
N GLU A 20 -10.62 -15.28 14.74
CA GLU A 20 -11.29 -16.34 13.99
C GLU A 20 -11.48 -15.89 12.53
N ASP A 21 -11.14 -16.78 11.61
CA ASP A 21 -11.32 -16.55 10.18
C ASP A 21 -12.80 -16.58 9.83
N LYS A 22 -13.43 -15.39 9.77
CA LYS A 22 -14.84 -15.21 9.40
C LYS A 22 -15.10 -15.32 7.89
N GLY A 23 -14.13 -15.80 7.12
CA GLY A 23 -14.17 -15.89 5.66
C GLY A 23 -14.97 -17.08 5.14
N PHE A 24 -16.24 -17.21 5.54
CA PHE A 24 -17.09 -18.25 4.98
C PHE A 24 -17.50 -17.89 3.55
N ILE A 25 -17.13 -18.75 2.60
CA ILE A 25 -17.47 -18.63 1.18
C ILE A 25 -18.47 -19.72 0.83
N ASP A 26 -19.59 -19.34 0.23
CA ASP A 26 -20.57 -20.29 -0.27
C ASP A 26 -20.05 -20.99 -1.53
N LEU A 27 -20.30 -22.30 -1.66
CA LEU A 27 -19.85 -23.11 -2.80
C LEU A 27 -20.98 -23.38 -3.81
N ASN A 28 -22.21 -22.95 -3.52
CA ASN A 28 -23.33 -23.14 -4.43
C ASN A 28 -23.24 -22.20 -5.65
N THR A 29 -22.95 -22.78 -6.82
CA THR A 29 -22.83 -22.06 -8.09
C THR A 29 -24.07 -21.24 -8.47
N GLU A 30 -25.28 -21.76 -8.25
CA GLU A 30 -26.53 -21.07 -8.61
C GLU A 30 -26.71 -19.79 -7.79
N LYS A 31 -26.40 -19.88 -6.49
CA LYS A 31 -26.47 -18.74 -5.58
C LYS A 31 -25.43 -17.68 -5.92
N LEU A 32 -24.20 -18.09 -6.22
CA LEU A 32 -23.10 -17.18 -6.59
C LEU A 32 -23.37 -16.42 -7.91
N CYS A 33 -24.09 -17.02 -8.85
CA CYS A 33 -24.43 -16.36 -10.12
C CYS A 33 -25.63 -15.39 -10.00
N THR A 34 -26.49 -15.58 -9.00
CA THR A 34 -27.75 -14.84 -8.86
C THR A 34 -27.71 -13.76 -7.79
N HIS A 35 -26.87 -13.92 -6.76
CA HIS A 35 -26.81 -13.03 -5.62
C HIS A 35 -25.37 -12.58 -5.32
N VAL A 36 -25.25 -11.35 -4.83
CA VAL A 36 -23.99 -10.80 -4.34
C VAL A 36 -23.73 -11.37 -2.94
N CYS A 37 -23.02 -12.50 -2.89
CA CYS A 37 -22.72 -13.25 -1.66
C CYS A 37 -21.59 -12.58 -0.85
N VAL A 38 -21.75 -11.31 -0.48
CA VAL A 38 -20.82 -10.59 0.42
C VAL A 38 -21.22 -10.92 1.85
N ASN A 39 -20.84 -12.13 2.28
CA ASN A 39 -21.03 -12.57 3.65
C ASN A 39 -20.42 -11.57 4.66
N TYR A 40 -21.14 -11.37 5.77
CA TYR A 40 -20.81 -10.72 7.05
C TYR A 40 -21.31 -9.28 7.32
N LEU A 41 -21.41 -8.35 6.37
CA LEU A 41 -21.66 -6.94 6.78
C LEU A 41 -23.12 -6.61 7.10
N ILE A 42 -24.07 -7.42 6.64
CA ILE A 42 -25.49 -7.17 6.88
C ILE A 42 -25.96 -8.15 7.95
N GLU A 43 -25.86 -7.75 9.20
CA GLU A 43 -26.42 -8.48 10.35
C GLU A 43 -27.96 -8.55 10.19
N GLY A 44 -28.46 -9.54 9.44
CA GLY A 44 -29.88 -9.86 9.33
C GLY A 44 -30.60 -9.49 8.02
N GLY A 45 -29.89 -9.14 6.94
CA GLY A 45 -30.51 -8.88 5.63
C GLY A 45 -30.25 -10.00 4.62
N GLU A 46 -31.16 -10.16 3.64
CA GLU A 46 -30.96 -11.06 2.49
C GLU A 46 -29.86 -10.52 1.55
N ASP A 47 -29.14 -11.43 0.88
CA ASP A 47 -28.12 -11.07 -0.10
C ASP A 47 -28.74 -10.29 -1.29
N PRO A 48 -28.15 -9.16 -1.73
CA PRO A 48 -28.66 -8.42 -2.87
C PRO A 48 -28.67 -9.26 -4.16
N LYS A 49 -29.80 -9.28 -4.87
CA LYS A 49 -29.94 -9.96 -6.16
C LYS A 49 -29.24 -9.20 -7.29
N ILE A 50 -28.61 -9.93 -8.19
CA ILE A 50 -28.04 -9.40 -9.43
C ILE A 50 -29.20 -9.20 -10.42
N LEU A 51 -29.34 -7.98 -10.92
CA LEU A 51 -30.38 -7.60 -11.87
C LEU A 51 -29.89 -7.77 -13.32
N PRO A 52 -30.79 -7.70 -14.32
CA PRO A 52 -30.39 -7.60 -15.73
C PRO A 52 -29.54 -6.36 -16.02
N ASP A 53 -28.63 -6.45 -16.99
CA ASP A 53 -27.68 -5.39 -17.39
C ASP A 53 -28.32 -4.02 -17.64
N ALA A 54 -29.57 -3.99 -18.13
CA ALA A 54 -30.32 -2.77 -18.40
C ALA A 54 -30.65 -1.93 -17.14
N ASN A 55 -30.63 -2.54 -15.95
CA ASN A 55 -30.85 -1.82 -14.69
C ASN A 55 -29.58 -1.15 -14.16
N TYR A 56 -28.42 -1.46 -14.74
CA TYR A 56 -27.15 -0.88 -14.35
C TYR A 56 -26.78 0.28 -15.26
N PRO A 57 -26.09 1.30 -14.74
CA PRO A 57 -25.67 2.42 -15.55
C PRO A 57 -24.61 1.99 -16.56
N GLY A 58 -24.69 2.51 -17.80
CA GLY A 58 -23.83 2.08 -18.91
C GLY A 58 -22.32 2.21 -18.65
N TRP A 59 -21.90 3.22 -17.86
CA TRP A 59 -20.49 3.41 -17.49
C TRP A 59 -19.89 2.21 -16.74
N LEU A 60 -20.70 1.35 -16.13
CA LEU A 60 -20.24 0.16 -15.42
C LEU A 60 -19.51 -0.80 -16.37
N PHE A 61 -20.03 -0.96 -17.59
CA PHE A 61 -19.47 -1.87 -18.60
C PHE A 61 -18.33 -1.24 -19.39
N GLU A 62 -18.14 0.07 -19.29
CA GLU A 62 -17.04 0.81 -19.90
C GLU A 62 -15.78 0.83 -19.01
N LEU A 63 -15.85 0.29 -17.78
CA LEU A 63 -14.72 0.23 -16.87
C LEU A 63 -13.59 -0.65 -17.42
N LYS A 64 -12.36 -0.15 -17.33
CA LYS A 64 -11.16 -0.91 -17.68
C LYS A 64 -10.84 -1.95 -16.59
N LEU A 65 -11.20 -3.21 -16.84
CA LEU A 65 -10.91 -4.35 -15.96
C LEU A 65 -9.46 -4.85 -16.04
N GLY A 66 -8.69 -4.34 -17.00
CA GLY A 66 -7.30 -4.73 -17.20
C GLY A 66 -6.35 -4.20 -16.12
N ARG A 67 -5.06 -4.49 -16.31
CA ARG A 67 -4.01 -3.93 -15.45
C ARG A 67 -4.07 -2.40 -15.51
N ARG A 68 -3.96 -1.77 -14.34
CA ARG A 68 -3.82 -0.31 -14.26
C ARG A 68 -2.60 0.12 -15.08
N LYS A 69 -2.80 1.09 -16.00
CA LYS A 69 -1.73 1.72 -16.78
C LYS A 69 -0.60 2.20 -15.88
N GLU A 70 0.63 2.03 -16.33
CA GLU A 70 1.79 2.58 -15.64
C GLU A 70 1.92 4.09 -15.88
N LEU A 71 2.79 4.75 -15.12
CA LEU A 71 2.97 6.21 -15.26
C LEU A 71 3.46 6.59 -16.66
N GLU A 72 4.26 5.72 -17.27
CA GLU A 72 4.87 5.94 -18.59
C GLU A 72 3.84 5.84 -19.73
N ASP A 73 2.74 5.11 -19.52
CA ASP A 73 1.66 4.94 -20.49
C ASP A 73 0.50 5.95 -20.30
N LEU A 74 0.61 6.80 -19.28
CA LEU A 74 -0.39 7.81 -18.96
C LEU A 74 0.08 9.15 -19.54
N ASP A 75 -0.83 9.86 -20.19
CA ASP A 75 -0.56 11.17 -20.75
C ASP A 75 -1.21 12.26 -19.88
N PRO A 76 -0.47 13.30 -19.47
CA PRO A 76 -0.99 14.38 -18.61
C PRO A 76 -2.20 15.11 -19.21
N ASP A 77 -2.30 15.22 -20.54
CA ASP A 77 -3.35 16.00 -21.19
C ASP A 77 -4.64 15.20 -21.37
N THR A 78 -4.52 13.88 -21.61
CA THR A 78 -5.67 12.99 -21.85
C THR A 78 -6.16 12.25 -20.59
N ASP A 79 -5.25 11.74 -19.76
CA ASP A 79 -5.59 11.00 -18.53
C ASP A 79 -5.63 11.93 -17.28
N GLY A 80 -5.12 13.16 -17.41
CA GLY A 80 -5.28 14.25 -16.44
C GLY A 80 -4.91 13.87 -15.00
N TRP A 81 -5.92 13.79 -14.13
CA TRP A 81 -5.75 13.49 -12.71
C TRP A 81 -5.09 12.13 -12.43
N LEU A 82 -5.33 11.12 -13.28
CA LEU A 82 -4.79 9.78 -13.09
C LEU A 82 -3.26 9.78 -13.21
N TYR A 83 -2.73 10.57 -14.16
CA TYR A 83 -1.30 10.77 -14.35
C TYR A 83 -0.67 11.39 -13.09
N TRP A 84 -1.19 12.54 -12.64
CA TRP A 84 -0.64 13.25 -11.48
C TRP A 84 -0.70 12.44 -10.18
N ARG A 85 -1.78 11.67 -9.99
CA ARG A 85 -1.89 10.72 -8.87
C ARG A 85 -0.81 9.64 -8.94
N ALA A 86 -0.59 9.05 -10.12
CA ALA A 86 0.43 8.03 -10.32
C ALA A 86 1.85 8.60 -10.11
N TYR A 87 2.10 9.82 -10.61
CA TYR A 87 3.36 10.55 -10.43
C TYR A 87 3.66 10.76 -8.95
N ARG A 88 2.70 11.30 -8.19
CA ARG A 88 2.88 11.53 -6.75
C ARG A 88 3.12 10.25 -5.97
N LEU A 89 2.42 9.17 -6.30
CA LEU A 89 2.63 7.85 -5.69
C LEU A 89 4.02 7.27 -6.01
N ARG A 90 4.57 7.50 -7.21
CA ARG A 90 5.94 7.08 -7.58
C ARG A 90 6.97 7.86 -6.76
N GLN A 91 6.80 9.17 -6.62
CA GLN A 91 7.68 10.01 -5.79
C GLN A 91 7.67 9.57 -4.32
N LEU A 92 6.50 9.34 -3.74
CA LEU A 92 6.39 8.86 -2.36
C LEU A 92 7.04 7.49 -2.16
N ARG A 93 6.90 6.57 -3.12
CA ARG A 93 7.59 5.27 -3.09
C ARG A 93 9.11 5.43 -3.12
N GLN A 94 9.63 6.33 -3.95
CA GLN A 94 11.07 6.63 -4.00
C GLN A 94 11.57 7.20 -2.68
N ILE A 95 10.87 8.20 -2.11
CA ILE A 95 11.23 8.80 -0.82
C ILE A 95 11.27 7.75 0.29
N ARG A 96 10.24 6.91 0.41
CA ARG A 96 10.20 5.83 1.41
C ARG A 96 11.33 4.82 1.22
N ARG A 97 11.67 4.49 -0.04
CA ARG A 97 12.80 3.61 -0.35
C ARG A 97 14.13 4.24 0.09
N ILE A 98 14.35 5.51 -0.25
CA ILE A 98 15.56 6.25 0.14
C ILE A 98 15.67 6.32 1.66
N GLU A 99 14.59 6.64 2.35
CA GLU A 99 14.58 6.73 3.82
C GLU A 99 14.92 5.39 4.47
N LYS A 100 14.34 4.30 3.97
CA LYS A 100 14.68 2.94 4.43
C LYS A 100 16.15 2.59 4.21
N LEU A 101 16.73 3.03 3.09
CA LEU A 101 18.16 2.80 2.80
C LEU A 101 19.06 3.66 3.68
N LYS A 102 18.71 4.95 3.89
CA LYS A 102 19.42 5.83 4.83
C LYS A 102 19.50 5.19 6.21
N GLN A 103 18.37 4.71 6.72
CA GLN A 103 18.29 4.05 8.03
C GLN A 103 19.07 2.73 8.10
N ARG A 104 19.04 1.92 7.04
CA ARG A 104 19.79 0.66 6.99
C ARG A 104 21.30 0.87 6.94
N TYR A 105 21.75 1.93 6.28
CA TYR A 105 23.17 2.20 6.07
C TYR A 105 23.68 3.39 6.89
N ILE A 106 23.04 3.75 8.01
CA ILE A 106 23.45 4.90 8.86
C ILE A 106 24.94 4.81 9.21
N SER A 107 25.41 3.63 9.63
CA SER A 107 26.81 3.40 9.99
C SER A 107 27.79 3.55 8.82
N LEU A 108 27.33 3.30 7.58
CA LEU A 108 28.11 3.48 6.37
C LEU A 108 28.21 4.97 5.99
N GLN A 109 27.14 5.75 6.18
CA GLN A 109 27.07 7.16 5.80
C GLN A 109 28.12 8.03 6.50
N ASP A 110 28.50 7.69 7.74
CA ASP A 110 29.55 8.38 8.51
C ASP A 110 30.89 7.61 8.57
N SER A 111 31.00 6.50 7.84
CA SER A 111 32.20 5.65 7.91
C SER A 111 33.47 6.36 7.41
N PRO A 112 34.64 6.08 8.01
CA PRO A 112 35.92 6.62 7.56
C PRO A 112 36.25 6.30 6.09
N THR A 113 35.77 5.17 5.59
CA THR A 113 35.93 4.75 4.19
C THR A 113 35.06 5.57 3.22
N MET A 114 33.82 5.90 3.59
CA MET A 114 33.00 6.83 2.81
C MET A 114 33.55 8.27 2.82
N ARG A 115 34.18 8.71 3.91
CA ARG A 115 34.85 10.02 3.96
C ARG A 115 36.09 10.06 3.06
N ARG A 116 36.81 8.94 2.92
CA ARG A 116 37.99 8.80 2.04
C ARG A 116 37.65 8.68 0.56
N SER A 117 36.47 8.17 0.19
CA SER A 117 36.06 8.04 -1.21
C SER A 117 35.74 9.38 -1.89
N GLY A 118 35.80 10.50 -1.15
CA GLY A 118 35.51 11.83 -1.68
C GLY A 118 34.02 12.12 -1.87
N TYR A 119 33.14 11.17 -1.55
CA TYR A 119 31.68 11.35 -1.60
C TYR A 119 31.23 12.27 -0.45
N ARG A 120 31.30 13.58 -0.65
CA ARG A 120 30.58 14.55 0.20
C ARG A 120 29.12 14.49 -0.22
N GLY A 121 28.32 13.69 0.50
CA GLY A 121 26.87 13.74 0.36
C GLY A 121 26.42 15.19 0.46
N LYS A 122 25.90 15.74 -0.64
CA LYS A 122 25.41 17.12 -0.66
C LYS A 122 24.34 17.21 0.44
N LYS A 123 24.64 17.92 1.53
CA LYS A 123 23.64 18.36 2.50
C LYS A 123 22.86 19.50 1.85
N THR A 124 22.14 19.23 0.77
CA THR A 124 21.12 20.17 0.28
C THR A 124 20.00 20.11 1.31
N SER A 125 19.91 21.14 2.15
CA SER A 125 18.72 21.42 2.93
C SER A 125 17.53 21.39 1.98
N LEU A 126 16.50 20.61 2.30
CA LEU A 126 15.26 20.57 1.49
C LEU A 126 14.46 21.89 1.57
N TYR A 127 15.00 22.92 2.23
CA TYR A 127 14.41 24.24 2.46
C TYR A 127 15.30 25.39 1.94
N GLU A 128 16.16 25.13 0.96
CA GLU A 128 16.87 26.18 0.21
C GLU A 128 16.45 26.08 -1.26
N ILE A 129 15.29 26.67 -1.57
CA ILE A 129 14.85 27.10 -2.90
C ILE A 129 14.37 28.53 -2.74
#